data_AF-A0A5C5VX71-F1
#
_entry.id   AF-A0A5C5VX71-F1
#
_cell.length_a   1.000
_cell.length_b   1.000
_cell.length_c   1.000
_cell.angle_alpha   90.00
_cell.angle_beta   90.00
_cell.angle_gamma   90.00
#
_symmetry.space_group_name_H-M   'P 1'
#
loop_
_entity.id
_entity.type
_entity.pdbx_description
1 polymer ?
#
loop_
_entity_poly.entity_id
_entity_poly.type
_entity_poly.pdbx_seq_one_letter_code
_entity_poly.pdbx_strand_id
1 'polypeptide(L)'
;MARLDLGSPRFVRPKYASRLWPVLHDGTYSSMKIVSHKLFIAAFLLCSFVATSATAELFINEIMFDPPSNSGDGKDEYIEIRGLPNQSLANHYLIFLEGEITNAGLIDNIFDLGAYTTGSNGFLSIRQKDFRYQPEQINPLGNNLVNAGPDLIFGADPGFGSGANSTVGHTDEGGNGRIENGAFTAMLIRNASGAAPVVGEDLDLGNDGLDVPTGKIGWQVLDAVAIAEEDETLTARSYAPINFGARPVEGIPNGFQPLIEPGATFVVLPFEIEYLGRWGNSTGQTAADWHVSNITDNPGSGFIGGADYRQSGATGTIPDHPASDGNPATPAPQVPILESSKNVPYGTRLTDTIGGPNFITGDFTGDGYVDIADYTVWRDTFGQTGPGGLFPASESDHPAADPNHDFVVDSADYALWAANFGQPGSSGSSLSFSRAIPEPTAGILVSLIGAVTAMGSRGRRQN
;
A
#
# COMPACT_ATOMS: atom_id res chain seq x y z
N MET A 1 -65.79 -18.53 -17.37
CA MET A 1 -66.37 -18.30 -16.03
C MET A 1 -65.20 -17.99 -15.10
N ALA A 2 -64.84 -16.71 -14.92
CA ALA A 2 -65.32 -15.80 -13.84
C ALA A 2 -64.65 -16.14 -12.49
N ARG A 3 -63.97 -15.27 -11.74
CA ARG A 3 -63.93 -13.79 -11.68
C ARG A 3 -62.66 -13.31 -10.94
N LEU A 4 -62.15 -12.14 -11.32
CA LEU A 4 -61.29 -11.27 -10.51
C LEU A 4 -62.04 -10.73 -9.29
N ASP A 5 -61.33 -10.41 -8.21
CA ASP A 5 -61.71 -9.31 -7.32
C ASP A 5 -60.50 -8.49 -6.85
N LEU A 6 -60.66 -7.17 -6.87
CA LEU A 6 -59.70 -6.11 -6.57
C LEU A 6 -59.99 -5.57 -5.17
N GLY A 7 -58.96 -5.38 -4.34
CA GLY A 7 -59.12 -4.78 -3.01
C GLY A 7 -57.94 -3.91 -2.59
N SER A 8 -57.98 -2.63 -2.94
CA SER A 8 -57.12 -1.57 -2.40
C SER A 8 -57.51 -1.16 -0.96
N PRO A 9 -56.57 -0.65 -0.13
CA PRO A 9 -56.90 0.58 0.61
C PRO A 9 -55.75 1.59 0.82
N ARG A 10 -56.04 2.83 0.38
CA ARG A 10 -55.90 4.16 1.03
C ARG A 10 -54.79 4.46 2.06
N PHE A 11 -54.04 5.51 1.72
CA PHE A 11 -53.31 6.45 2.60
C PHE A 11 -54.24 7.20 3.59
N VAL A 12 -53.83 7.33 4.87
CA VAL A 12 -54.16 8.49 5.74
C VAL A 12 -52.99 8.79 6.70
N ARG A 13 -52.58 10.06 6.73
CA ARG A 13 -51.50 10.70 7.51
C ARG A 13 -51.87 10.98 8.99
N PRO A 14 -50.90 11.30 9.88
CA PRO A 14 -51.06 11.20 11.33
C PRO A 14 -51.78 12.40 11.97
N LYS A 15 -52.46 12.16 13.10
CA LYS A 15 -53.08 13.18 13.96
C LYS A 15 -52.11 13.61 15.07
N TYR A 16 -51.76 14.90 15.06
CA TYR A 16 -51.16 15.61 16.19
C TYR A 16 -52.20 15.82 17.30
N ALA A 17 -51.81 15.60 18.55
CA ALA A 17 -52.59 15.91 19.73
C ALA A 17 -52.26 17.32 20.24
N SER A 18 -53.33 18.09 20.42
CA SER A 18 -53.46 19.42 20.99
C SER A 18 -53.24 19.48 22.50
N ARG A 19 -52.90 20.68 23.02
CA ARG A 19 -53.44 21.39 24.22
C ARG A 19 -52.45 22.53 24.56
N LEU A 20 -52.78 23.73 25.03
CA LEU A 20 -53.97 24.51 25.34
C LEU A 20 -53.44 25.94 25.61
N TRP A 21 -54.12 26.99 25.16
CA TRP A 21 -53.96 28.36 25.69
C TRP A 21 -55.12 28.68 26.62
N PRO A 22 -54.93 29.64 27.54
CA PRO A 22 -55.93 30.68 27.67
C PRO A 22 -55.36 32.09 27.58
N VAL A 23 -56.25 32.94 27.07
CA VAL A 23 -56.22 34.39 26.87
C VAL A 23 -56.17 35.14 28.19
N LEU A 24 -55.55 36.32 28.23
CA LEU A 24 -56.06 37.52 28.92
C LEU A 24 -55.40 38.80 28.36
N HIS A 25 -56.25 39.77 28.02
CA HIS A 25 -55.95 41.12 27.55
C HIS A 25 -55.70 42.10 28.71
N ASP A 26 -55.07 43.22 28.36
CA ASP A 26 -55.24 44.61 28.84
C ASP A 26 -54.06 45.26 29.58
N GLY A 27 -53.85 46.54 29.24
CA GLY A 27 -53.39 47.54 30.21
C GLY A 27 -52.10 48.28 29.86
N THR A 28 -52.26 49.50 29.35
CA THR A 28 -51.29 50.54 28.98
C THR A 28 -50.56 51.25 30.15
N TYR A 29 -49.47 51.95 29.78
CA TYR A 29 -48.75 53.06 30.46
C TYR A 29 -47.64 52.72 31.48
N SER A 30 -46.39 53.02 31.14
CA SER A 30 -45.73 54.30 31.50
C SER A 30 -44.21 54.20 31.37
N SER A 31 -43.61 55.32 31.00
CA SER A 31 -42.22 55.52 30.64
C SER A 31 -41.24 55.51 31.82
N MET A 32 -39.99 55.14 31.46
CA MET A 32 -38.73 55.61 32.02
C MET A 32 -38.26 54.99 33.34
N LYS A 33 -37.20 54.15 33.24
CA LYS A 33 -35.93 54.32 33.99
C LYS A 33 -34.88 53.30 33.52
N ILE A 34 -33.79 53.85 33.01
CA ILE A 34 -32.50 53.16 32.88
C ILE A 34 -32.03 52.83 34.31
N VAL A 35 -31.56 51.59 34.53
CA VAL A 35 -30.29 51.25 35.22
C VAL A 35 -30.21 49.74 35.49
N SER A 36 -29.10 49.18 35.01
CA SER A 36 -28.30 48.03 35.49
C SER A 36 -28.77 46.58 35.38
N HIS A 37 -27.95 45.84 34.60
CA HIS A 37 -27.31 44.56 34.94
C HIS A 37 -28.19 43.29 34.93
N LYS A 38 -28.15 42.53 33.82
CA LYS A 38 -27.37 41.27 33.66
C LYS A 38 -27.85 40.45 32.46
N LEU A 39 -26.90 39.67 31.93
CA LEU A 39 -27.04 38.55 30.99
C LEU A 39 -27.45 38.89 29.57
N PHE A 40 -26.47 38.96 28.66
CA PHE A 40 -26.56 38.16 27.43
C PHE A 40 -25.17 37.64 27.05
N ILE A 41 -25.20 36.36 26.70
CA ILE A 41 -24.11 35.45 26.43
C ILE A 41 -23.35 35.90 25.18
N ALA A 42 -22.05 36.16 25.31
CA ALA A 42 -21.11 36.04 24.19
C ALA A 42 -20.22 34.85 24.55
N ALA A 43 -20.65 33.66 24.13
CA ALA A 43 -19.81 32.47 24.16
C ALA A 43 -18.67 32.69 23.16
N PHE A 44 -17.53 33.15 23.66
CA PHE A 44 -16.26 32.95 22.98
C PHE A 44 -16.00 31.44 22.99
N LEU A 45 -16.35 30.78 21.89
CA LEU A 45 -15.80 29.46 21.54
C LEU A 45 -14.31 29.66 21.26
N LEU A 46 -13.52 29.63 22.33
CA LEU A 46 -12.10 29.37 22.23
C LEU A 46 -11.99 27.86 21.93
N CYS A 47 -12.16 27.49 20.66
CA CYS A 47 -11.69 26.19 20.18
C CYS A 47 -10.17 26.24 20.28
N SER A 48 -9.64 25.84 21.43
CA SER A 48 -8.27 25.35 21.51
C SER A 48 -8.18 24.15 20.58
N PHE A 49 -7.79 24.39 19.32
CA PHE A 49 -7.17 23.35 18.51
C PHE A 49 -5.92 22.94 19.28
N VAL A 50 -6.04 21.92 20.13
CA VAL A 50 -4.90 21.03 20.32
C VAL A 50 -4.75 20.36 18.96
N ALA A 51 -3.91 20.97 18.11
CA ALA A 51 -3.33 20.23 17.01
C ALA A 51 -2.51 19.12 17.68
N THR A 52 -3.13 17.98 17.93
CA THR A 52 -2.38 16.73 17.91
C THR A 52 -1.79 16.72 16.51
N SER A 53 -0.51 17.07 16.37
CA SER A 53 0.22 16.77 15.15
C SER A 53 0.07 15.27 14.97
N ALA A 54 -0.85 14.85 14.10
CA ALA A 54 -0.86 13.50 13.60
C ALA A 54 0.52 13.35 12.95
N THR A 55 1.42 12.65 13.63
CA THR A 55 2.67 12.24 13.01
C THR A 55 2.25 11.34 11.87
N ALA A 56 2.69 11.64 10.65
CA ALA A 56 2.38 10.76 9.55
C ALA A 56 2.96 9.39 9.80
N GLU A 57 2.08 8.41 9.65
CA GLU A 57 2.40 6.99 9.71
C GLU A 57 3.36 6.67 8.56
N LEU A 58 4.40 5.91 8.88
CA LEU A 58 5.35 5.38 7.91
C LEU A 58 5.00 3.92 7.68
N PHE A 59 5.18 3.47 6.44
CA PHE A 59 4.85 2.13 6.02
C PHE A 59 6.07 1.45 5.41
N ILE A 60 6.24 0.17 5.70
CA ILE A 60 6.99 -0.74 4.85
C ILE A 60 6.21 -0.79 3.52
N ASN A 61 6.87 -0.38 2.45
CA ASN A 61 6.26 -0.33 1.12
C ASN A 61 6.60 -1.59 0.33
N GLU A 62 7.85 -2.02 0.38
CA GLU A 62 8.36 -3.10 -0.45
C GLU A 62 9.60 -3.71 0.21
N ILE A 63 9.74 -5.03 0.12
CA ILE A 63 10.94 -5.77 0.50
C ILE A 63 11.12 -6.86 -0.56
N MET A 64 12.26 -6.82 -1.24
CA MET A 64 12.74 -7.91 -2.07
C MET A 64 13.98 -8.49 -1.41
N PHE A 65 13.93 -9.78 -1.15
CA PHE A 65 14.95 -10.56 -0.45
C PHE A 65 15.14 -11.88 -1.20
N ASP A 66 16.30 -12.51 -1.03
CA ASP A 66 16.63 -13.77 -1.74
C ASP A 66 16.37 -13.73 -3.27
N PRO A 67 16.99 -12.78 -4.01
CA PRO A 67 16.74 -12.63 -5.43
C PRO A 67 17.24 -13.85 -6.22
N PRO A 68 16.46 -14.36 -7.20
CA PRO A 68 16.86 -15.51 -8.00
C PRO A 68 18.23 -15.31 -8.64
N SER A 69 19.25 -16.07 -8.21
CA SER A 69 20.53 -16.15 -8.93
C SER A 69 21.47 -17.21 -8.38
N ASN A 70 22.39 -17.67 -9.24
CA ASN A 70 23.53 -18.48 -8.81
C ASN A 70 24.62 -17.68 -8.05
N SER A 71 24.45 -16.37 -7.85
CA SER A 71 25.45 -15.50 -7.19
C SER A 71 25.32 -15.43 -5.67
N GLY A 72 24.24 -15.96 -5.09
CA GLY A 72 23.87 -15.73 -3.70
C GLY A 72 23.49 -14.26 -3.45
N ASP A 73 22.79 -14.01 -2.36
CA ASP A 73 21.96 -12.81 -2.06
C ASP A 73 22.77 -11.54 -1.76
N GLY A 74 23.97 -11.44 -2.32
CA GLY A 74 24.85 -10.30 -2.16
C GLY A 74 24.50 -9.10 -3.04
N LYS A 75 23.53 -9.22 -3.95
CA LYS A 75 23.10 -8.16 -4.88
C LYS A 75 21.61 -8.17 -5.07
N ASP A 76 21.09 -7.00 -5.40
CA ASP A 76 19.71 -6.74 -5.82
C ASP A 76 18.62 -6.90 -4.76
N GLU A 77 18.96 -7.21 -3.50
CA GLU A 77 18.00 -6.99 -2.42
C GLU A 77 17.75 -5.50 -2.23
N TYR A 78 16.51 -5.17 -1.86
CA TYR A 78 16.15 -3.83 -1.47
C TYR A 78 14.96 -3.79 -0.53
N ILE A 79 14.88 -2.66 0.16
CA ILE A 79 13.78 -2.29 1.04
C ILE A 79 13.27 -0.93 0.59
N GLU A 80 11.97 -0.75 0.69
CA GLU A 80 11.33 0.53 0.50
C GLU A 80 10.39 0.90 1.64
N ILE A 81 10.44 2.18 2.01
CA ILE A 81 9.60 2.79 3.03
C ILE A 81 8.85 3.96 2.41
N ARG A 82 7.58 4.11 2.79
CA ARG A 82 6.70 5.18 2.33
C ARG A 82 6.18 6.00 3.50
N GLY A 83 6.14 7.32 3.33
CA GLY A 83 5.61 8.28 4.29
C GLY A 83 5.19 9.58 3.62
N LEU A 84 5.14 10.68 4.37
CA LEU A 84 4.94 12.00 3.77
C LEU A 84 6.14 12.43 2.94
N PRO A 85 5.95 13.30 1.93
CA PRO A 85 7.04 13.99 1.25
C PRO A 85 8.03 14.67 2.20
N ASN A 86 9.33 14.39 2.01
CA ASN A 86 10.45 14.95 2.78
C ASN A 86 10.33 14.76 4.31
N GLN A 87 9.63 13.71 4.75
CA GLN A 87 9.47 13.38 6.16
C GLN A 87 10.82 12.99 6.76
N SER A 88 11.21 13.65 7.85
CA SER A 88 12.37 13.23 8.63
C SER A 88 12.11 11.90 9.32
N LEU A 89 13.07 11.00 9.22
CA LEU A 89 13.05 9.68 9.84
C LEU A 89 13.86 9.62 11.14
N ALA A 90 14.15 10.78 11.75
CA ALA A 90 14.83 10.84 13.04
C ALA A 90 14.14 9.93 14.08
N ASN A 91 14.94 9.07 14.74
CA ASN A 91 14.51 8.05 15.69
C ASN A 91 13.64 6.92 15.11
N HIS A 92 13.67 6.67 13.79
CA HIS A 92 13.03 5.53 13.17
C HIS A 92 14.05 4.47 12.80
N TYR A 93 13.64 3.22 12.90
CA TYR A 93 14.45 2.06 12.55
C TYR A 93 13.56 1.04 11.85
N LEU A 94 14.10 0.35 10.87
CA LEU A 94 13.53 -0.91 10.42
C LEU A 94 14.39 -2.03 11.02
N ILE A 95 13.77 -2.93 11.77
CA ILE A 95 14.45 -4.08 12.35
C ILE A 95 13.89 -5.36 11.75
N PHE A 96 14.71 -6.40 11.68
CA PHE A 96 14.28 -7.75 11.31
C PHE A 96 14.49 -8.62 12.54
N LEU A 97 13.42 -9.28 12.97
CA LEU A 97 13.46 -10.24 14.05
C LEU A 97 13.55 -11.65 13.50
N GLU A 98 14.44 -12.44 14.06
CA GLU A 98 14.56 -13.87 13.85
C GLU A 98 13.21 -14.56 14.10
N GLY A 99 12.83 -15.47 13.20
CA GLY A 99 11.64 -16.29 13.30
C GLY A 99 11.93 -17.72 13.76
N GLU A 100 13.16 -18.19 13.67
CA GLU A 100 13.55 -19.54 14.01
C GLU A 100 13.36 -19.84 15.49
N ILE A 101 12.66 -20.92 15.81
CA ILE A 101 12.17 -21.18 17.18
C ILE A 101 13.27 -21.19 18.26
N THR A 102 14.53 -21.43 17.91
CA THR A 102 15.65 -21.41 18.87
C THR A 102 16.12 -20.01 19.23
N ASN A 103 15.90 -19.04 18.34
CA ASN A 103 16.40 -17.68 18.40
C ASN A 103 15.30 -16.62 18.19
N ALA A 104 14.03 -17.06 18.15
CA ALA A 104 12.90 -16.22 17.80
C ALA A 104 12.87 -14.94 18.64
N GLY A 105 12.78 -13.79 17.96
CA GLY A 105 12.73 -12.49 18.61
C GLY A 105 14.08 -11.80 18.79
N LEU A 106 15.20 -12.44 18.44
CA LEU A 106 16.49 -11.78 18.28
C LEU A 106 16.43 -10.76 17.15
N ILE A 107 17.04 -9.59 17.35
CA ILE A 107 17.21 -8.60 16.27
C ILE A 107 18.43 -8.97 15.42
N ASP A 108 18.21 -9.51 14.22
CA ASP A 108 19.33 -9.87 13.33
C ASP A 108 19.78 -8.71 12.48
N ASN A 109 18.84 -7.91 11.97
CA ASN A 109 19.15 -6.77 11.10
C ASN A 109 18.54 -5.48 11.65
N ILE A 110 19.29 -4.39 11.53
CA ILE A 110 18.85 -3.03 11.85
C ILE A 110 19.23 -2.12 10.69
N PHE A 111 18.25 -1.38 10.19
CA PHE A 111 18.46 -0.17 9.40
C PHE A 111 18.15 1.05 10.29
N ASP A 112 19.18 1.79 10.69
CA ASP A 112 19.02 3.10 11.35
C ASP A 112 18.67 4.15 10.30
N LEU A 113 17.41 4.60 10.33
CA LEU A 113 16.88 5.54 9.37
C LEU A 113 17.09 7.00 9.80
N GLY A 114 17.63 7.23 11.00
CA GLY A 114 17.62 8.52 11.69
C GLY A 114 18.30 9.66 10.93
N ALA A 115 19.24 9.34 10.05
CA ALA A 115 19.96 10.29 9.22
C ALA A 115 19.21 10.72 7.95
N TYR A 116 18.09 10.07 7.62
CA TYR A 116 17.45 10.20 6.32
C TYR A 116 16.08 10.88 6.38
N THR A 117 15.60 11.22 5.19
CA THR A 117 14.23 11.62 4.94
C THR A 117 13.63 10.70 3.87
N THR A 118 12.31 10.66 3.77
CA THR A 118 11.69 10.24 2.50
C THR A 118 11.99 11.27 1.40
N GLY A 119 11.77 10.88 0.15
CA GLY A 119 11.88 11.74 -1.02
C GLY A 119 10.76 12.77 -1.12
N SER A 120 10.84 13.59 -2.16
CA SER A 120 9.82 14.61 -2.46
C SER A 120 8.44 14.04 -2.82
N ASN A 121 8.39 12.76 -3.18
CA ASN A 121 7.17 11.99 -3.40
C ASN A 121 6.79 11.09 -2.21
N GLY A 122 7.57 11.10 -1.12
CA GLY A 122 7.27 10.32 0.08
C GLY A 122 7.93 8.94 0.17
N PHE A 123 8.78 8.56 -0.77
CA PHE A 123 9.43 7.24 -0.79
C PHE A 123 10.91 7.30 -0.40
N LEU A 124 11.38 6.28 0.30
CA LEU A 124 12.78 6.00 0.60
C LEU A 124 13.09 4.57 0.18
N SER A 125 13.95 4.38 -0.81
CA SER A 125 14.50 3.07 -1.15
C SER A 125 15.90 2.90 -0.56
N ILE A 126 16.21 1.70 -0.09
CA ILE A 126 17.51 1.31 0.45
C ILE A 126 17.94 0.07 -0.31
N ARG A 127 19.09 0.14 -0.97
CA ARG A 127 19.56 -0.92 -1.88
C ARG A 127 20.97 -1.36 -1.55
N GLN A 128 21.24 -2.63 -1.82
CA GLN A 128 22.58 -3.19 -1.75
C GLN A 128 23.54 -2.47 -2.71
N LYS A 129 24.84 -2.53 -2.39
CA LYS A 129 25.90 -2.04 -3.27
C LYS A 129 26.01 -2.92 -4.52
N ASP A 130 26.48 -2.33 -5.62
CA ASP A 130 26.65 -3.00 -6.91
C ASP A 130 25.35 -3.62 -7.48
N PHE A 131 24.20 -3.05 -7.10
CA PHE A 131 22.89 -3.36 -7.65
C PHE A 131 22.85 -3.20 -9.18
N ARG A 132 21.97 -3.99 -9.82
CA ARG A 132 21.83 -4.09 -11.29
C ARG A 132 20.57 -3.41 -11.84
N TYR A 133 19.79 -2.74 -10.99
CA TYR A 133 18.65 -1.91 -11.42
C TYR A 133 19.08 -0.80 -12.37
N GLN A 134 18.34 -0.66 -13.46
CA GLN A 134 18.48 0.38 -14.44
C GLN A 134 17.89 1.71 -13.93
N PRO A 135 18.40 2.87 -14.37
CA PRO A 135 17.89 4.19 -13.96
C PRO A 135 16.39 4.39 -14.16
N GLU A 136 15.81 3.80 -15.20
CA GLU A 136 14.39 3.87 -15.52
C GLU A 136 13.50 3.13 -14.52
N GLN A 137 14.04 2.15 -13.77
CA GLN A 137 13.34 1.41 -12.72
C GLN A 137 13.28 2.20 -11.40
N ILE A 138 13.93 3.37 -11.33
CA ILE A 138 14.12 4.13 -10.09
C ILE A 138 13.49 5.50 -10.25
N ASN A 139 12.44 5.78 -9.49
CA ASN A 139 11.81 7.08 -9.47
C ASN A 139 12.76 8.12 -8.83
N PRO A 140 13.22 9.13 -9.59
CA PRO A 140 14.18 10.10 -9.10
C PRO A 140 13.60 11.08 -8.05
N LEU A 141 12.28 11.07 -7.83
CA LEU A 141 11.63 11.89 -6.79
C LEU A 141 11.70 11.25 -5.40
N GLY A 142 11.94 9.93 -5.34
CA GLY A 142 12.25 9.19 -4.13
C GLY A 142 13.63 9.56 -3.56
N ASN A 143 13.83 9.33 -2.26
CA ASN A 143 15.17 9.34 -1.70
C ASN A 143 15.75 7.94 -1.90
N ASN A 144 16.69 7.78 -2.82
CA ASN A 144 17.16 6.47 -3.23
C ASN A 144 18.57 6.24 -2.68
N LEU A 145 18.68 5.46 -1.61
CA LEU A 145 19.94 5.10 -0.98
C LEU A 145 20.51 3.84 -1.60
N VAL A 146 21.83 3.81 -1.67
CA VAL A 146 22.62 2.67 -2.13
C VAL A 146 23.81 2.57 -1.20
N ASN A 147 24.13 1.35 -0.74
CA ASN A 147 25.36 1.15 -0.01
C ASN A 147 26.58 1.49 -0.89
N ALA A 148 27.49 2.29 -0.34
CA ALA A 148 28.74 2.70 -0.95
C ALA A 148 29.94 2.34 -0.06
N GLY A 149 29.71 1.50 0.95
CA GLY A 149 30.74 1.01 1.86
C GLY A 149 31.79 0.11 1.20
N PRO A 150 32.88 -0.21 1.92
CA PRO A 150 33.87 -1.17 1.47
C PRO A 150 33.26 -2.58 1.39
N ASP A 151 33.92 -3.46 0.64
CA ASP A 151 33.54 -4.87 0.57
C ASP A 151 33.75 -5.56 1.92
N LEU A 152 32.86 -6.50 2.27
CA LEU A 152 32.89 -7.21 3.55
C LEU A 152 33.92 -8.34 3.51
N ILE A 153 34.51 -8.66 4.68
CA ILE A 153 35.69 -9.54 4.78
C ILE A 153 35.39 -10.99 4.35
N PHE A 154 34.13 -11.43 4.42
CA PHE A 154 33.71 -12.83 4.19
C PHE A 154 32.86 -13.07 2.94
N GLY A 155 32.69 -12.09 2.06
CA GLY A 155 31.95 -12.24 0.82
C GLY A 155 32.43 -11.25 -0.23
N ALA A 156 32.45 -11.67 -1.51
CA ALA A 156 32.78 -10.78 -2.63
C ALA A 156 31.73 -9.68 -2.85
N ASP A 157 30.64 -9.70 -2.08
CA ASP A 157 29.48 -8.85 -2.27
C ASP A 157 29.20 -8.04 -1.00
N PRO A 158 29.38 -6.71 -1.04
CA PRO A 158 29.19 -5.82 0.11
C PRO A 158 27.76 -5.74 0.65
N GLY A 159 26.75 -6.16 -0.12
CA GLY A 159 25.34 -6.08 0.26
C GLY A 159 24.95 -4.67 0.73
N PHE A 160 24.15 -4.59 1.79
CA PHE A 160 23.83 -3.35 2.51
C PHE A 160 24.98 -2.83 3.39
N GLY A 161 26.09 -3.58 3.50
CA GLY A 161 27.17 -3.33 4.45
C GLY A 161 26.76 -3.67 5.88
N SER A 162 27.65 -3.48 6.85
CA SER A 162 27.32 -3.72 8.26
C SER A 162 28.09 -2.79 9.19
N GLY A 163 27.39 -2.19 10.15
CA GLY A 163 27.96 -1.26 11.13
C GLY A 163 28.73 -0.13 10.45
N ALA A 164 30.01 0.02 10.80
CA ALA A 164 30.86 1.06 10.24
C ALA A 164 31.10 0.94 8.71
N ASN A 165 30.81 -0.23 8.13
CA ASN A 165 30.94 -0.48 6.69
C ASN A 165 29.64 -0.25 5.91
N SER A 166 28.53 0.10 6.56
CA SER A 166 27.29 0.47 5.87
C SER A 166 27.18 1.98 5.73
N THR A 167 26.99 2.48 4.51
CA THR A 167 26.62 3.89 4.28
C THR A 167 25.11 4.13 4.27
N VAL A 168 24.32 3.08 4.48
CA VAL A 168 22.85 3.12 4.49
C VAL A 168 22.27 2.85 5.87
N GLY A 169 23.11 2.82 6.91
CA GLY A 169 22.68 2.63 8.30
C GLY A 169 22.37 1.18 8.66
N HIS A 170 22.83 0.21 7.85
CA HIS A 170 22.62 -1.21 8.10
C HIS A 170 23.63 -1.79 9.11
N THR A 171 23.16 -2.62 10.03
CA THR A 171 23.97 -3.46 10.91
C THR A 171 23.27 -4.80 11.07
N ASP A 172 24.02 -5.89 10.94
CA ASP A 172 23.50 -7.25 11.03
C ASP A 172 24.37 -8.14 11.94
N GLU A 173 23.80 -9.24 12.47
CA GLU A 173 24.48 -10.12 13.43
C GLU A 173 25.70 -10.82 12.81
N GLY A 174 25.56 -11.29 11.56
CA GLY A 174 26.59 -12.02 10.83
C GLY A 174 27.69 -11.13 10.25
N GLY A 175 27.49 -9.81 10.18
CA GLY A 175 28.32 -8.87 9.43
C GLY A 175 28.42 -9.19 7.94
N ASN A 176 27.39 -9.83 7.37
CA ASN A 176 27.35 -10.30 5.98
C ASN A 176 26.63 -9.33 5.03
N GLY A 177 25.90 -8.35 5.57
CA GLY A 177 25.24 -7.28 4.83
C GLY A 177 24.03 -7.73 4.00
N ARG A 178 23.33 -8.80 4.38
CA ARG A 178 22.18 -9.35 3.66
C ARG A 178 20.97 -9.46 4.58
N ILE A 179 19.77 -9.44 3.99
CA ILE A 179 18.58 -9.95 4.68
C ILE A 179 18.71 -11.47 4.72
N GLU A 180 18.15 -12.10 5.75
CA GLU A 180 18.17 -13.55 5.87
C GLU A 180 17.18 -14.22 4.93
N ASN A 181 17.57 -15.36 4.36
CA ASN A 181 16.75 -16.21 3.50
C ASN A 181 15.90 -17.20 4.33
N GLY A 182 15.57 -16.84 5.57
CA GLY A 182 14.84 -17.65 6.54
C GLY A 182 13.62 -16.89 7.06
N ALA A 183 12.95 -17.45 8.04
CA ALA A 183 11.78 -16.82 8.64
C ALA A 183 12.17 -15.54 9.39
N PHE A 184 11.58 -14.40 9.01
CA PHE A 184 11.81 -13.14 9.71
C PHE A 184 10.52 -12.33 9.90
N THR A 185 10.54 -11.42 10.88
CA THR A 185 9.57 -10.33 11.00
C THR A 185 10.26 -8.99 10.74
N ALA A 186 9.92 -8.32 9.64
CA ALA A 186 10.32 -6.93 9.40
C ALA A 186 9.39 -6.01 10.20
N MET A 187 9.95 -5.14 11.03
CA MET A 187 9.22 -4.27 11.93
C MET A 187 9.75 -2.84 11.85
N LEU A 188 8.91 -1.92 11.36
CA LEU A 188 9.21 -0.50 11.31
C LEU A 188 8.82 0.14 12.64
N ILE A 189 9.82 0.64 13.36
CA ILE A 189 9.63 1.20 14.69
C ILE A 189 10.00 2.68 14.74
N ARG A 190 9.36 3.38 15.68
CA ARG A 190 9.78 4.69 16.16
C ARG A 190 10.21 4.60 17.62
N ASN A 191 11.44 4.99 17.90
CA ASN A 191 11.92 5.15 19.26
C ASN A 191 11.49 6.53 19.81
N ALA A 192 10.47 6.57 20.67
CA ALA A 192 9.97 7.81 21.25
C ALA A 192 10.77 8.24 22.49
N SER A 193 11.18 7.29 23.32
CA SER A 193 11.91 7.57 24.57
C SER A 193 12.72 6.39 25.12
N GLY A 194 12.83 5.29 24.38
CA GLY A 194 13.56 4.09 24.76
C GLY A 194 15.04 4.12 24.33
N ALA A 195 15.74 3.03 24.57
CA ALA A 195 17.06 2.79 23.97
C ALA A 195 16.93 2.50 22.47
N ALA A 196 17.93 2.83 21.68
CA ALA A 196 18.00 2.39 20.28
C ALA A 196 18.03 0.85 20.21
N PRO A 197 17.52 0.23 19.13
CA PRO A 197 17.66 -1.21 18.90
C PRO A 197 19.15 -1.59 18.81
N VAL A 198 19.47 -2.80 19.23
CA VAL A 198 20.82 -3.37 19.18
C VAL A 198 20.73 -4.77 18.59
N VAL A 199 21.59 -5.08 17.64
CA VAL A 199 21.66 -6.42 17.03
C VAL A 199 21.96 -7.47 18.11
N GLY A 200 21.28 -8.62 18.03
CA GLY A 200 21.33 -9.70 19.00
C GLY A 200 20.59 -9.41 20.32
N GLU A 201 19.87 -8.29 20.43
CA GLU A 201 18.91 -8.10 21.53
C GLU A 201 17.69 -8.99 21.30
N ASP A 202 17.31 -9.75 22.32
CA ASP A 202 16.14 -10.62 22.31
C ASP A 202 14.90 -9.86 22.81
N LEU A 203 13.86 -9.81 21.97
CA LEU A 203 12.57 -9.20 22.29
C LEU A 203 11.50 -10.21 22.76
N ASP A 204 11.84 -11.50 22.82
CA ASP A 204 10.97 -12.62 23.19
C ASP A 204 11.78 -13.72 23.91
N LEU A 205 12.29 -13.42 25.12
CA LEU A 205 13.15 -14.34 25.88
C LEU A 205 12.52 -15.72 26.18
N GLY A 206 11.18 -15.83 26.05
CA GLY A 206 10.41 -17.04 26.29
C GLY A 206 10.05 -17.83 25.04
N ASN A 207 10.30 -17.28 23.85
CA ASN A 207 9.79 -17.72 22.55
C ASN A 207 8.25 -17.92 22.56
N ASP A 208 7.55 -17.15 23.40
CA ASP A 208 6.11 -17.22 23.66
C ASP A 208 5.35 -15.93 23.31
N GLY A 209 6.07 -14.89 22.91
CA GLY A 209 5.58 -13.65 22.30
C GLY A 209 6.41 -12.47 22.72
N LEU A 210 6.27 -11.34 22.02
CA LEU A 210 7.03 -10.15 22.39
C LEU A 210 6.85 -9.85 23.89
N ASP A 211 7.96 -9.77 24.62
CA ASP A 211 7.98 -9.45 26.05
C ASP A 211 7.30 -8.10 26.33
N VAL A 212 7.38 -7.19 25.35
CA VAL A 212 6.64 -5.94 25.30
C VAL A 212 5.93 -5.86 23.95
N PRO A 213 4.60 -5.65 23.88
CA PRO A 213 3.86 -5.61 22.61
C PRO A 213 4.34 -4.56 21.59
N THR A 214 5.13 -3.58 22.04
CA THR A 214 5.76 -2.56 21.20
C THR A 214 7.22 -2.88 20.84
N GLY A 215 7.65 -4.12 21.03
CA GLY A 215 9.06 -4.56 21.01
C GLY A 215 9.79 -4.18 22.29
N LYS A 216 9.83 -2.88 22.63
CA LYS A 216 10.48 -2.36 23.84
C LYS A 216 9.72 -1.20 24.46
N ILE A 217 9.94 -0.98 25.76
CA ILE A 217 9.38 0.19 26.46
C ILE A 217 9.92 1.48 25.82
N GLY A 218 8.99 2.36 25.43
CA GLY A 218 9.33 3.63 24.79
C GLY A 218 9.43 3.57 23.27
N TRP A 219 9.19 2.40 22.66
CA TRP A 219 9.03 2.24 21.23
C TRP A 219 7.56 2.30 20.82
N GLN A 220 7.35 2.53 19.52
CA GLN A 220 6.08 2.38 18.82
C GLN A 220 6.35 1.52 17.58
N VAL A 221 5.57 0.47 17.38
CA VAL A 221 5.56 -0.27 16.12
C VAL A 221 4.61 0.45 15.19
N LEU A 222 5.13 0.91 14.04
CA LEU A 222 4.36 1.65 13.04
C LEU A 222 3.80 0.69 11.98
N ASP A 223 4.61 -0.28 11.58
CA ASP A 223 4.28 -1.24 10.53
C ASP A 223 5.08 -2.52 10.76
N ALA A 224 4.53 -3.67 10.37
CA ALA A 224 5.23 -4.94 10.40
C ALA A 224 4.61 -5.95 9.43
N VAL A 225 5.47 -6.78 8.85
CA VAL A 225 5.12 -7.96 8.04
C VAL A 225 6.13 -9.05 8.33
N ALA A 226 5.69 -10.31 8.30
CA ALA A 226 6.57 -11.44 8.49
C ALA A 226 6.43 -12.46 7.37
N ILE A 227 7.52 -13.18 7.12
CA ILE A 227 7.57 -14.34 6.25
C ILE A 227 8.13 -15.54 6.99
N ALA A 228 7.78 -16.72 6.51
CA ALA A 228 8.39 -17.98 6.91
C ALA A 228 8.63 -18.82 5.67
N GLU A 229 9.85 -19.32 5.54
CA GLU A 229 10.25 -20.16 4.42
C GLU A 229 9.56 -21.53 4.43
N GLU A 230 9.70 -22.26 3.33
CA GLU A 230 9.02 -23.55 3.12
C GLU A 230 9.33 -24.55 4.24
N ASP A 231 10.60 -24.64 4.65
CA ASP A 231 11.07 -25.55 5.68
C ASP A 231 10.79 -25.06 7.12
N GLU A 232 10.33 -23.82 7.27
CA GLU A 232 10.20 -23.16 8.56
C GLU A 232 8.77 -22.74 8.88
N THR A 233 7.88 -22.70 7.90
CA THR A 233 6.48 -22.29 8.04
C THR A 233 5.73 -23.00 9.17
N LEU A 234 6.12 -24.23 9.52
CA LEU A 234 5.49 -24.99 10.60
C LEU A 234 6.04 -24.69 12.00
N THR A 235 7.22 -24.09 12.09
CA THR A 235 7.98 -23.91 13.34
C THR A 235 8.36 -22.48 13.63
N ALA A 236 8.38 -21.62 12.62
CA ALA A 236 8.72 -20.21 12.76
C ALA A 236 7.72 -19.49 13.64
N ARG A 237 8.26 -18.60 14.46
CA ARG A 237 7.51 -17.62 15.24
C ARG A 237 7.54 -16.29 14.53
N SER A 238 6.40 -15.59 14.50
CA SER A 238 6.32 -14.30 13.82
C SER A 238 5.54 -13.27 14.63
N TYR A 239 5.95 -12.01 14.51
CA TYR A 239 5.52 -10.93 15.40
C TYR A 239 4.64 -9.88 14.72
N ALA A 240 4.35 -10.04 13.42
CA ALA A 240 3.60 -9.06 12.66
C ALA A 240 2.07 -9.27 12.77
N PRO A 241 1.26 -8.21 12.56
CA PRO A 241 -0.19 -8.35 12.42
C PRO A 241 -0.62 -9.27 11.26
N ILE A 242 0.19 -9.33 10.19
CA ILE A 242 0.00 -10.19 9.04
C ILE A 242 1.32 -10.90 8.71
N ASN A 243 1.24 -12.22 8.56
CA ASN A 243 2.38 -13.11 8.41
C ASN A 243 2.09 -14.05 7.24
N PHE A 244 3.08 -14.31 6.40
CA PHE A 244 2.98 -15.21 5.26
C PHE A 244 3.92 -16.38 5.44
N GLY A 245 3.55 -17.58 4.98
CA GLY A 245 4.42 -18.74 5.02
C GLY A 245 4.33 -19.54 3.73
N ALA A 246 5.47 -19.95 3.18
CA ALA A 246 5.51 -20.86 2.03
C ALA A 246 5.07 -22.26 2.44
N ARG A 247 4.20 -22.89 1.64
CA ARG A 247 3.62 -24.19 1.97
C ARG A 247 4.69 -25.27 1.92
N PRO A 248 5.00 -25.97 3.04
CA PRO A 248 5.95 -27.06 3.08
C PRO A 248 5.66 -28.15 2.05
N VAL A 249 6.71 -28.77 1.49
CA VAL A 249 6.64 -29.95 0.60
C VAL A 249 5.81 -31.06 1.25
N GLU A 250 5.98 -31.25 2.56
CA GLU A 250 5.28 -32.27 3.35
C GLU A 250 3.78 -31.97 3.56
N GLY A 251 3.35 -30.76 3.21
CA GLY A 251 2.01 -30.25 3.39
C GLY A 251 1.75 -29.71 4.80
N ILE A 252 0.60 -29.04 4.97
CA ILE A 252 0.19 -28.49 6.27
C ILE A 252 -0.50 -29.58 7.10
N PRO A 253 0.02 -29.94 8.29
CA PRO A 253 -0.61 -30.91 9.17
C PRO A 253 -2.03 -30.48 9.59
N ASN A 254 -2.94 -31.45 9.73
CA ASN A 254 -4.28 -31.15 10.21
C ASN A 254 -4.23 -30.60 11.65
N GLY A 255 -4.89 -29.46 11.89
CA GLY A 255 -4.85 -28.79 13.19
C GLY A 255 -3.58 -27.98 13.44
N PHE A 256 -2.76 -27.73 12.42
CA PHE A 256 -1.64 -26.77 12.49
C PHE A 256 -2.11 -25.44 13.08
N GLN A 257 -1.33 -24.91 14.02
CA GLN A 257 -1.51 -23.60 14.62
C GLN A 257 -0.19 -22.84 14.47
N PRO A 258 -0.16 -21.74 13.72
CA PRO A 258 1.06 -20.94 13.56
C PRO A 258 1.45 -20.27 14.88
N LEU A 259 2.75 -20.08 15.10
CA LEU A 259 3.28 -19.37 16.27
C LEU A 259 3.30 -17.87 16.00
N ILE A 260 2.14 -17.23 16.18
CA ILE A 260 1.97 -15.79 15.90
C ILE A 260 1.39 -15.04 17.10
N GLU A 261 1.54 -13.72 17.09
CA GLU A 261 0.96 -12.85 18.11
C GLU A 261 -0.58 -12.94 18.20
N PRO A 262 -1.18 -12.75 19.38
CA PRO A 262 -2.63 -12.78 19.55
C PRO A 262 -3.35 -11.77 18.65
N GLY A 263 -4.27 -12.28 17.81
CA GLY A 263 -5.04 -11.45 16.88
C GLY A 263 -4.36 -11.17 15.54
N ALA A 264 -3.13 -11.65 15.34
CA ALA A 264 -2.47 -11.64 14.05
C ALA A 264 -3.11 -12.66 13.09
N THR A 265 -2.80 -12.50 11.80
CA THR A 265 -3.22 -13.41 10.73
C THR A 265 -1.99 -14.10 10.14
N PHE A 266 -2.12 -15.40 9.85
CA PHE A 266 -1.12 -16.17 9.11
C PHE A 266 -1.75 -16.67 7.80
N VAL A 267 -1.06 -16.46 6.68
CA VAL A 267 -1.50 -16.86 5.35
C VAL A 267 -0.48 -17.81 4.74
N VAL A 268 -0.87 -19.08 4.56
CA VAL A 268 -0.04 -20.06 3.86
C VAL A 268 -0.19 -19.87 2.35
N LEU A 269 0.93 -19.70 1.65
CA LEU A 269 1.02 -19.54 0.20
C LEU A 269 1.59 -20.81 -0.43
N PRO A 270 1.11 -21.26 -1.61
CA PRO A 270 1.52 -22.53 -2.20
C PRO A 270 2.84 -22.45 -2.99
N PHE A 271 3.68 -21.45 -2.71
CA PHE A 271 4.90 -21.10 -3.45
C PHE A 271 5.93 -20.44 -2.51
N GLU A 272 7.18 -20.43 -2.93
CA GLU A 272 8.34 -19.73 -2.31
C GLU A 272 8.17 -18.21 -2.32
N ILE A 273 8.64 -17.51 -1.29
CA ILE A 273 8.41 -16.07 -1.14
C ILE A 273 9.74 -15.32 -1.25
N GLU A 274 9.87 -14.49 -2.27
CA GLU A 274 11.08 -13.65 -2.49
C GLU A 274 10.72 -12.15 -2.54
N TYR A 275 9.42 -11.84 -2.56
CA TYR A 275 8.90 -10.49 -2.74
C TYR A 275 7.68 -10.20 -1.86
N LEU A 276 7.73 -9.05 -1.18
CA LEU A 276 6.66 -8.46 -0.38
C LEU A 276 6.48 -7.01 -0.82
N GLY A 277 5.31 -6.66 -1.32
CA GLY A 277 4.96 -5.27 -1.64
C GLY A 277 3.60 -4.89 -1.07
N ARG A 278 3.38 -3.61 -0.79
CA ARG A 278 2.02 -3.07 -0.68
C ARG A 278 1.28 -3.29 -2.00
N TRP A 279 -0.02 -3.58 -1.90
CA TRP A 279 -0.90 -3.56 -3.06
C TRP A 279 -1.17 -2.11 -3.43
N GLY A 280 -0.42 -1.60 -4.42
CA GLY A 280 -0.27 -0.18 -4.74
C GLY A 280 -0.09 0.67 -3.49
N ASN A 281 -0.95 1.64 -3.31
CA ASN A 281 -0.85 2.57 -2.18
C ASN A 281 -1.51 2.11 -0.87
N SER A 282 -1.86 0.83 -0.69
CA SER A 282 -2.55 0.40 0.53
C SER A 282 -1.76 0.66 1.82
N THR A 283 -2.47 0.96 2.92
CA THR A 283 -1.91 1.24 4.25
C THR A 283 -2.44 0.28 5.33
N GLY A 284 -3.27 -0.69 4.95
CA GLY A 284 -3.88 -1.64 5.90
C GLY A 284 -2.93 -2.79 6.30
N GLN A 285 -3.35 -3.67 7.20
CA GLN A 285 -2.54 -4.78 7.71
C GLN A 285 -3.22 -6.14 7.53
N THR A 286 -3.87 -6.34 6.39
CA THR A 286 -4.52 -7.59 6.02
C THR A 286 -3.90 -8.16 4.75
N ALA A 287 -4.18 -9.42 4.43
CA ALA A 287 -3.75 -10.02 3.17
C ALA A 287 -4.22 -9.25 1.92
N ALA A 288 -5.27 -8.43 2.04
CA ALA A 288 -5.73 -7.57 0.95
C ALA A 288 -4.75 -6.42 0.65
N ASP A 289 -3.98 -5.97 1.63
CA ASP A 289 -3.10 -4.81 1.56
C ASP A 289 -1.68 -5.13 1.07
N TRP A 290 -1.36 -6.43 0.96
CA TRP A 290 -0.05 -6.95 0.58
C TRP A 290 -0.13 -7.78 -0.69
N HIS A 291 0.89 -7.65 -1.53
CA HIS A 291 1.22 -8.51 -2.66
C HIS A 291 2.47 -9.30 -2.29
N VAL A 292 2.34 -10.61 -2.26
CA VAL A 292 3.41 -11.55 -1.94
C VAL A 292 3.61 -12.42 -3.15
N SER A 293 4.85 -12.59 -3.61
CA SER A 293 5.14 -13.28 -4.85
C SER A 293 6.45 -14.03 -4.76
N ASN A 294 6.53 -15.12 -5.53
CA ASN A 294 7.81 -15.61 -6.02
C ASN A 294 8.21 -14.80 -7.26
N ILE A 295 9.51 -14.59 -7.48
CA ILE A 295 10.02 -13.94 -8.69
C ILE A 295 10.91 -14.90 -9.46
N THR A 296 11.34 -14.52 -10.67
CA THR A 296 12.10 -15.42 -11.54
C THR A 296 13.02 -14.66 -12.49
N ASP A 297 14.17 -15.26 -12.77
CA ASP A 297 15.12 -14.88 -13.82
C ASP A 297 14.97 -15.75 -15.09
N ASN A 298 13.88 -16.51 -15.20
CA ASN A 298 13.63 -17.37 -16.34
C ASN A 298 13.38 -16.53 -17.62
N PRO A 299 14.14 -16.73 -18.72
CA PRO A 299 13.91 -16.02 -19.98
C PRO A 299 12.47 -16.12 -20.53
N GLY A 300 11.74 -17.20 -20.20
CA GLY A 300 10.34 -17.38 -20.59
C GLY A 300 9.34 -16.43 -19.93
N SER A 301 9.74 -15.71 -18.88
CA SER A 301 8.96 -14.64 -18.25
C SER A 301 9.18 -13.27 -18.94
N GLY A 302 10.04 -13.21 -19.96
CA GLY A 302 10.51 -11.96 -20.56
C GLY A 302 11.76 -11.38 -19.87
N PHE A 303 12.40 -12.14 -18.98
CA PHE A 303 13.68 -11.75 -18.38
C PHE A 303 14.76 -11.51 -19.45
N ILE A 304 15.40 -10.33 -19.41
CA ILE A 304 16.47 -9.96 -20.36
C ILE A 304 17.85 -9.82 -19.70
N GLY A 305 18.00 -10.14 -18.42
CA GLY A 305 19.24 -9.96 -17.64
C GLY A 305 19.21 -8.73 -16.71
N GLY A 306 20.22 -8.62 -15.85
CA GLY A 306 20.29 -7.55 -14.85
C GLY A 306 19.33 -7.80 -13.68
N ALA A 307 18.81 -6.74 -13.06
CA ALA A 307 17.78 -6.81 -12.01
C ALA A 307 16.34 -6.77 -12.59
N ASP A 308 16.11 -7.46 -13.71
CA ASP A 308 14.80 -7.55 -14.38
C ASP A 308 13.96 -8.72 -13.86
N TYR A 309 13.82 -8.84 -12.54
CA TYR A 309 13.10 -9.95 -11.94
C TYR A 309 11.61 -9.87 -12.21
N ARG A 310 11.02 -10.98 -12.68
CA ARG A 310 9.62 -11.04 -13.09
C ARG A 310 8.81 -11.93 -12.18
N GLN A 311 7.49 -11.74 -12.19
CA GLN A 311 6.56 -12.61 -11.51
C GLN A 311 6.64 -14.06 -12.02
N SER A 312 6.74 -15.03 -11.10
CA SER A 312 6.93 -16.45 -11.38
C SER A 312 5.63 -17.25 -11.57
N GLY A 313 5.70 -18.41 -12.22
CA GLY A 313 4.60 -19.37 -12.35
C GLY A 313 5.09 -20.78 -12.06
N ALA A 314 4.22 -21.63 -11.51
CA ALA A 314 4.63 -22.96 -11.06
C ALA A 314 5.16 -23.81 -12.24
N THR A 315 6.46 -24.10 -12.21
CA THR A 315 7.14 -24.86 -13.26
C THR A 315 6.97 -26.36 -13.01
N GLY A 316 5.90 -26.94 -13.54
CA GLY A 316 5.70 -28.40 -13.50
C GLY A 316 4.61 -28.97 -14.41
N THR A 317 3.69 -28.14 -14.91
CA THR A 317 2.61 -28.58 -15.81
C THR A 317 2.39 -27.69 -17.03
N ILE A 318 3.17 -26.62 -17.16
CA ILE A 318 3.17 -25.80 -18.39
C ILE A 318 4.03 -26.55 -19.39
N PRO A 319 3.50 -26.95 -20.55
CA PRO A 319 4.34 -27.34 -21.66
C PRO A 319 5.21 -26.11 -21.96
N ASP A 320 6.46 -26.20 -21.56
CA ASP A 320 7.58 -25.39 -21.99
C ASP A 320 7.17 -24.14 -22.79
N HIS A 321 7.20 -22.96 -22.16
CA HIS A 321 8.12 -21.99 -22.74
C HIS A 321 9.47 -22.58 -22.31
N PRO A 322 10.21 -23.24 -23.21
CA PRO A 322 11.35 -24.03 -22.79
C PRO A 322 12.26 -23.15 -21.95
N ALA A 323 12.76 -23.70 -20.85
CA ALA A 323 13.81 -23.12 -20.03
C ALA A 323 15.10 -22.78 -20.83
N SER A 324 15.05 -22.86 -22.18
CA SER A 324 16.14 -22.58 -23.10
C SER A 324 15.77 -21.96 -24.47
N ASP A 325 14.52 -21.63 -24.82
CA ASP A 325 14.26 -21.07 -26.18
C ASP A 325 13.09 -20.07 -26.36
N GLY A 326 12.57 -19.54 -25.26
CA GLY A 326 11.65 -18.43 -25.32
C GLY A 326 12.29 -17.16 -25.85
N ASN A 327 11.78 -16.59 -26.94
CA ASN A 327 12.17 -15.24 -27.33
C ASN A 327 11.64 -14.27 -26.25
N PRO A 328 12.48 -13.51 -25.52
CA PRO A 328 12.01 -12.54 -24.53
C PRO A 328 11.26 -11.34 -25.17
N ALA A 329 11.13 -11.36 -26.50
CA ALA A 329 10.30 -10.46 -27.29
C ALA A 329 8.89 -10.99 -27.60
N THR A 330 8.50 -12.15 -27.06
CA THR A 330 7.15 -12.69 -27.23
C THR A 330 6.38 -12.64 -25.92
N PRO A 331 5.09 -12.25 -25.95
CA PRO A 331 4.28 -12.11 -24.75
C PRO A 331 4.25 -13.41 -23.96
N ALA A 332 4.44 -13.31 -22.66
CA ALA A 332 4.53 -14.46 -21.79
C ALA A 332 3.23 -15.30 -21.86
N PRO A 333 3.30 -16.63 -22.07
CA PRO A 333 2.10 -17.44 -22.12
C PRO A 333 1.42 -17.40 -20.76
N GLN A 334 0.08 -17.32 -20.74
CA GLN A 334 -0.67 -17.41 -19.50
C GLN A 334 -0.40 -18.75 -18.82
N VAL A 335 0.07 -18.67 -17.59
CA VAL A 335 0.39 -19.84 -16.76
C VAL A 335 -0.86 -20.25 -15.97
N PRO A 336 -1.12 -21.56 -15.82
CA PRO A 336 -2.30 -22.03 -15.09
C PRO A 336 -2.16 -21.83 -13.57
N ILE A 337 -0.93 -21.63 -13.07
CA ILE A 337 -0.65 -21.43 -11.64
C ILE A 337 0.37 -20.29 -11.54
N LEU A 338 -0.10 -19.15 -11.02
CA LEU A 338 0.75 -18.01 -10.66
C LEU A 338 1.29 -18.21 -9.24
N GLU A 339 2.56 -17.90 -9.06
CA GLU A 339 3.19 -17.86 -7.74
C GLU A 339 3.07 -16.45 -7.15
N SER A 340 1.82 -16.00 -6.99
CA SER A 340 1.48 -14.68 -6.50
C SER A 340 0.19 -14.70 -5.69
N SER A 341 0.13 -13.91 -4.61
CA SER A 341 -1.07 -13.72 -3.79
C SER A 341 -2.11 -12.81 -4.46
N LYS A 342 -1.73 -12.12 -5.55
CA LYS A 342 -2.57 -11.23 -6.34
C LYS A 342 -2.69 -11.73 -7.77
N ASN A 343 -3.80 -11.37 -8.42
CA ASN A 343 -4.01 -11.67 -9.83
C ASN A 343 -3.25 -10.67 -10.72
N VAL A 344 -1.96 -10.93 -10.85
CA VAL A 344 -1.04 -10.21 -11.74
C VAL A 344 -0.61 -11.15 -12.86
N PRO A 345 -0.43 -10.69 -14.10
CA PRO A 345 -0.01 -11.58 -15.17
C PRO A 345 1.40 -12.15 -14.97
N TYR A 346 1.62 -13.33 -15.54
CA TYR A 346 2.93 -13.94 -15.57
C TYR A 346 3.92 -13.05 -16.31
N GLY A 347 5.16 -12.94 -15.81
CA GLY A 347 6.15 -12.06 -16.43
C GLY A 347 6.01 -10.58 -16.05
N THR A 348 5.09 -10.20 -15.15
CA THR A 348 4.98 -8.82 -14.65
C THR A 348 6.27 -8.41 -13.93
N ARG A 349 6.81 -7.22 -14.24
CA ARG A 349 7.91 -6.61 -13.47
C ARG A 349 7.36 -6.03 -12.18
N LEU A 350 7.58 -6.72 -11.08
CA LEU A 350 7.14 -6.25 -9.77
C LEU A 350 8.10 -5.22 -9.17
N THR A 351 9.37 -5.24 -9.60
CA THR A 351 10.47 -4.46 -9.02
C THR A 351 10.77 -3.15 -9.79
N ASP A 352 9.94 -2.80 -10.78
CA ASP A 352 10.08 -1.57 -11.59
C ASP A 352 9.43 -0.34 -10.91
N THR A 353 9.00 -0.48 -9.66
CA THR A 353 8.30 0.58 -8.89
C THR A 353 9.17 1.27 -7.85
N ILE A 354 10.48 1.01 -7.82
CA ILE A 354 11.39 1.57 -6.81
C ILE A 354 11.28 3.09 -6.79
N GLY A 355 11.03 3.63 -5.61
CA GLY A 355 10.85 5.02 -5.29
C GLY A 355 9.44 5.53 -5.58
N GLY A 356 8.45 4.67 -5.79
CA GLY A 356 7.09 5.05 -6.21
C GLY A 356 6.01 4.04 -5.81
N PRO A 357 4.75 4.29 -6.20
CA PRO A 357 3.66 3.37 -5.89
C PRO A 357 3.86 2.00 -6.52
N ASN A 358 3.57 0.95 -5.75
CA ASN A 358 3.70 -0.43 -6.21
C ASN A 358 2.67 -0.80 -7.29
N PHE A 359 2.96 -1.88 -8.01
CA PHE A 359 2.10 -2.37 -9.07
C PHE A 359 0.69 -2.76 -8.60
N ILE A 360 -0.32 -2.35 -9.37
CA ILE A 360 -1.69 -2.90 -9.33
C ILE A 360 -2.15 -3.14 -10.77
N THR A 361 -2.71 -4.32 -11.02
CA THR A 361 -3.36 -4.62 -12.30
C THR A 361 -4.48 -3.61 -12.59
N GLY A 362 -4.34 -2.82 -13.66
CA GLY A 362 -5.33 -1.81 -14.06
C GLY A 362 -4.98 -0.37 -13.70
N ASP A 363 -3.92 -0.12 -12.93
CA ASP A 363 -3.41 1.22 -12.68
C ASP A 363 -2.53 1.64 -13.87
N PHE A 364 -3.14 2.32 -14.84
CA PHE A 364 -2.49 2.74 -16.09
C PHE A 364 -1.80 4.10 -15.96
N THR A 365 -2.03 4.80 -14.85
CA THR A 365 -1.34 6.05 -14.52
C THR A 365 -0.11 5.84 -13.65
N GLY A 366 0.01 4.68 -13.01
CA GLY A 366 1.10 4.33 -12.08
C GLY A 366 1.04 5.16 -10.79
N ASP A 367 -0.15 5.63 -10.39
CA ASP A 367 -0.31 6.49 -9.22
C ASP A 367 -0.63 5.71 -7.93
N GLY A 368 -0.72 4.38 -8.03
CA GLY A 368 -0.98 3.43 -6.97
C GLY A 368 -2.46 3.22 -6.68
N TYR A 369 -3.35 3.71 -7.54
CA TYR A 369 -4.80 3.55 -7.46
C TYR A 369 -5.37 3.15 -8.82
N VAL A 370 -6.48 2.40 -8.81
CA VAL A 370 -7.23 2.06 -10.02
C VAL A 370 -8.53 2.82 -10.01
N ASP A 371 -8.60 3.92 -10.75
CA ASP A 371 -9.75 4.80 -10.79
C ASP A 371 -10.11 5.28 -12.22
N ILE A 372 -10.83 6.39 -12.31
CA ILE A 372 -11.32 6.92 -13.58
C ILE A 372 -10.21 7.58 -14.42
N ALA A 373 -9.09 7.97 -13.81
CA ALA A 373 -7.92 8.48 -14.51
C ALA A 373 -7.33 7.38 -15.41
N ASP A 374 -7.22 6.16 -14.91
CA ASP A 374 -6.74 5.01 -15.68
C ASP A 374 -7.64 4.70 -16.88
N TYR A 375 -8.97 4.80 -16.69
CA TYR A 375 -9.91 4.64 -17.80
C TYR A 375 -9.62 5.62 -18.96
N THR A 376 -9.18 6.84 -18.65
CA THR A 376 -8.82 7.80 -19.70
C THR A 376 -7.56 7.39 -20.45
N VAL A 377 -6.57 6.79 -19.77
CA VAL A 377 -5.39 6.22 -20.42
C VAL A 377 -5.82 5.11 -21.37
N TRP A 378 -6.56 4.12 -20.89
CA TRP A 378 -7.05 3.00 -21.72
C TRP A 378 -7.84 3.48 -22.93
N ARG A 379 -8.78 4.41 -22.73
CA ARG A 379 -9.63 4.90 -23.81
C ARG A 379 -8.81 5.62 -24.88
N ASP A 380 -7.85 6.43 -24.46
CA ASP A 380 -7.03 7.22 -25.38
C ASP A 380 -6.00 6.35 -26.12
N THR A 381 -5.64 5.18 -25.57
CA THR A 381 -4.76 4.19 -26.19
C THR A 381 -5.51 2.99 -26.79
N PHE A 382 -6.86 2.98 -26.83
CA PHE A 382 -7.61 1.83 -27.33
C PHE A 382 -7.27 1.49 -28.79
N GLY A 383 -6.92 0.22 -29.02
CA GLY A 383 -6.43 -0.30 -30.30
C GLY A 383 -4.96 0.00 -30.58
N GLN A 384 -4.24 0.63 -29.64
CA GLN A 384 -2.78 0.76 -29.72
C GLN A 384 -2.14 -0.62 -29.60
N THR A 385 -1.24 -0.92 -30.53
CA THR A 385 -0.39 -2.10 -30.45
C THR A 385 1.01 -1.68 -30.02
N GLY A 386 1.65 -2.47 -29.17
CA GLY A 386 3.08 -2.38 -28.92
C GLY A 386 3.89 -2.70 -30.19
N PRO A 387 5.22 -2.56 -30.16
CA PRO A 387 6.08 -2.87 -31.31
C PRO A 387 6.06 -4.34 -31.73
N GLY A 388 5.27 -5.22 -31.08
CA GLY A 388 5.12 -6.67 -31.33
C GLY A 388 4.70 -7.12 -32.75
N GLY A 389 4.64 -6.22 -33.74
CA GLY A 389 4.58 -6.55 -35.17
C GLY A 389 5.90 -6.32 -35.93
N LEU A 390 6.87 -5.63 -35.34
CA LEU A 390 8.18 -5.29 -35.89
C LEU A 390 9.26 -5.70 -34.87
N PHE A 391 9.90 -6.84 -35.12
CA PHE A 391 11.04 -7.27 -34.32
C PHE A 391 12.19 -6.25 -34.40
N PRO A 392 12.85 -5.90 -33.28
CA PRO A 392 12.71 -6.45 -31.92
C PRO A 392 11.89 -5.54 -30.98
N ALA A 393 10.75 -6.02 -30.48
CA ALA A 393 10.08 -5.48 -29.28
C ALA A 393 10.59 -6.23 -28.05
N SER A 394 10.87 -5.58 -26.94
CA SER A 394 11.10 -6.27 -25.66
C SER A 394 9.79 -6.44 -24.90
N GLU A 395 9.66 -7.43 -23.99
CA GLU A 395 8.58 -7.52 -22.99
C GLU A 395 8.49 -6.28 -22.07
N SER A 396 9.37 -5.29 -22.22
CA SER A 396 9.23 -3.98 -21.58
C SER A 396 8.47 -2.95 -22.43
N ASP A 397 8.16 -3.24 -23.69
CA ASP A 397 7.61 -2.27 -24.66
C ASP A 397 6.08 -2.30 -24.76
N HIS A 398 5.38 -2.74 -23.71
CA HIS A 398 3.92 -2.75 -23.67
C HIS A 398 3.35 -1.33 -23.68
N PRO A 399 2.23 -1.10 -24.37
CA PRO A 399 1.43 0.10 -24.17
C PRO A 399 1.04 0.26 -22.68
N ALA A 400 0.93 1.50 -22.21
CA ALA A 400 0.64 1.78 -20.78
C ALA A 400 -0.67 1.17 -20.25
N ALA A 401 -1.64 0.89 -21.13
CA ALA A 401 -2.92 0.26 -20.78
C ALA A 401 -3.06 -1.18 -21.30
N ASP A 402 -1.94 -1.90 -21.42
CA ASP A 402 -1.87 -3.34 -21.71
C ASP A 402 -1.37 -4.10 -20.46
N PRO A 403 -2.18 -4.18 -19.40
CA PRO A 403 -1.82 -4.93 -18.20
C PRO A 403 -1.85 -6.43 -18.44
N ASN A 404 -2.46 -6.94 -19.52
CA ASN A 404 -2.54 -8.37 -19.81
C ASN A 404 -1.28 -8.92 -20.50
N HIS A 405 -0.45 -8.01 -21.00
CA HIS A 405 0.83 -8.24 -21.65
C HIS A 405 0.69 -9.00 -22.99
N ASP A 406 -0.29 -8.67 -23.83
CA ASP A 406 -0.45 -9.26 -25.18
C ASP A 406 -0.04 -8.31 -26.33
N PHE A 407 0.53 -7.16 -25.97
CA PHE A 407 0.94 -6.07 -26.85
C PHE A 407 -0.22 -5.35 -27.55
N VAL A 408 -1.46 -5.49 -27.10
CA VAL A 408 -2.63 -4.83 -27.70
C VAL A 408 -3.54 -4.25 -26.62
N VAL A 409 -3.77 -2.94 -26.66
CA VAL A 409 -4.79 -2.32 -25.78
C VAL A 409 -6.18 -2.58 -26.35
N ASP A 410 -6.95 -3.47 -25.73
CA ASP A 410 -8.30 -3.80 -26.17
C ASP A 410 -9.32 -4.00 -25.03
N SER A 411 -10.41 -4.70 -25.30
CA SER A 411 -11.47 -4.97 -24.33
C SER A 411 -11.05 -5.90 -23.18
N ALA A 412 -10.02 -6.72 -23.35
CA ALA A 412 -9.46 -7.58 -22.31
C ALA A 412 -8.80 -6.73 -21.21
N ASP A 413 -8.05 -5.70 -21.58
CA ASP A 413 -7.42 -4.77 -20.63
C ASP A 413 -8.46 -3.95 -19.86
N TYR A 414 -9.50 -3.51 -20.56
CA TYR A 414 -10.64 -2.87 -19.90
C TYR A 414 -11.28 -3.78 -18.86
N ALA A 415 -11.41 -5.08 -19.15
CA ALA A 415 -11.98 -6.03 -18.20
C ALA A 415 -11.10 -6.18 -16.95
N LEU A 416 -9.77 -6.14 -17.11
CA LEU A 416 -8.81 -6.15 -16.00
C LEU A 416 -8.90 -4.87 -15.15
N TRP A 417 -8.94 -3.70 -15.79
CA TRP A 417 -9.19 -2.42 -15.09
C TRP A 417 -10.52 -2.46 -14.33
N ALA A 418 -11.60 -2.88 -15.00
CA ALA A 418 -12.94 -2.91 -14.40
C ALA A 418 -13.03 -3.88 -13.21
N ALA A 419 -12.29 -4.99 -13.25
CA ALA A 419 -12.20 -5.94 -12.14
C ALA A 419 -11.44 -5.38 -10.93
N ASN A 420 -10.53 -4.43 -11.15
CA ASN A 420 -9.70 -3.82 -10.10
C ASN A 420 -10.11 -2.39 -9.76
N PHE A 421 -11.17 -1.84 -10.36
CA PHE A 421 -11.62 -0.48 -10.08
C PHE A 421 -11.90 -0.26 -8.58
N GLY A 422 -11.32 0.81 -8.03
CA GLY A 422 -11.36 1.15 -6.61
C GLY A 422 -10.29 0.47 -5.76
N GLN A 423 -9.34 -0.24 -6.36
CA GLN A 423 -8.17 -0.76 -5.66
C GLN A 423 -7.08 0.33 -5.49
N PRO A 424 -6.23 0.24 -4.45
CA PRO A 424 -6.40 -0.63 -3.30
C PRO A 424 -7.65 -0.20 -2.52
N GLY A 425 -8.44 -1.18 -2.09
CA GLY A 425 -9.66 -0.91 -1.34
C GLY A 425 -9.36 0.00 -0.15
N SER A 426 -10.13 1.07 0.02
CA SER A 426 -9.94 2.00 1.14
C SER A 426 -10.23 1.28 2.46
N SER A 427 -9.21 0.67 3.05
CA SER A 427 -9.24 0.14 4.41
C SER A 427 -9.39 1.32 5.38
N GLY A 428 -10.64 1.67 5.72
CA GLY A 428 -10.94 2.52 6.87
C GLY A 428 -10.86 4.03 6.66
N SER A 429 -11.55 4.59 5.67
CA SER A 429 -12.14 5.93 5.79
C SER A 429 -13.14 6.15 4.67
N SER A 430 -14.43 6.02 4.99
CA SER A 430 -15.46 6.68 4.20
C SER A 430 -15.34 8.18 4.45
N LEU A 431 -14.32 8.83 3.85
CA LEU A 431 -14.44 10.24 3.54
C LEU A 431 -15.59 10.33 2.53
N SER A 432 -16.78 10.63 3.05
CA SER A 432 -17.83 11.20 2.23
C SER A 432 -17.22 12.42 1.53
N PHE A 433 -16.89 12.28 0.26
CA PHE A 433 -16.64 13.41 -0.63
C PHE A 433 -17.96 14.13 -0.87
N SER A 434 -18.49 14.78 0.16
CA SER A 434 -19.28 15.98 -0.02
C SER A 434 -18.31 17.13 -0.26
N ARG A 435 -17.52 17.06 -1.35
CA ARG A 435 -16.98 18.28 -1.94
C ARG A 435 -18.20 19.02 -2.45
N ALA A 436 -18.64 20.04 -1.70
CA ALA A 436 -19.59 21.00 -2.21
C ALA A 436 -18.97 21.55 -3.49
N ILE A 437 -19.43 21.05 -4.64
CA ILE A 437 -19.11 21.63 -5.94
C ILE A 437 -19.65 23.06 -5.82
N PRO A 438 -18.80 24.10 -5.82
CA PRO A 438 -19.31 25.45 -5.89
C PRO A 438 -20.01 25.54 -7.23
N GLU A 439 -21.35 25.50 -7.26
CA GLU A 439 -22.08 25.60 -8.52
C GLU A 439 -21.73 26.96 -9.14
N PRO A 440 -20.94 27.01 -10.22
CA PRO A 440 -20.70 28.26 -10.91
C PRO A 440 -21.87 28.41 -11.87
N THR A 441 -23.00 28.96 -11.41
CA THR A 441 -24.01 29.73 -12.22
C THR A 441 -25.43 29.79 -11.65
N ALA A 442 -25.81 29.05 -10.60
CA ALA A 442 -27.18 29.14 -10.07
C ALA A 442 -27.56 30.56 -9.56
N GLY A 443 -26.59 31.27 -8.96
CA GLY A 443 -26.79 32.68 -8.53
C GLY A 443 -26.96 33.67 -9.69
N ILE A 444 -26.37 33.40 -10.86
CA ILE A 444 -26.47 34.27 -12.05
C ILE A 444 -27.84 34.07 -12.75
N LEU A 445 -28.34 32.84 -12.79
CA LEU A 445 -29.68 32.55 -13.33
C LEU A 445 -30.80 33.16 -12.49
N VAL A 446 -30.68 33.14 -11.15
CA VAL A 446 -31.68 33.76 -10.26
C VAL A 446 -31.64 35.30 -10.32
N SER A 447 -30.46 35.89 -10.45
CA SER A 447 -30.32 37.36 -10.57
C SER A 447 -30.77 37.89 -11.94
N LEU A 448 -30.62 37.13 -13.02
CA LEU A 448 -31.16 37.47 -14.34
C LEU A 448 -32.70 37.40 -14.39
N ILE A 449 -33.33 36.43 -13.71
CA ILE A 449 -34.79 36.32 -13.63
C ILE A 449 -35.39 37.45 -12.75
N GLY A 450 -34.67 37.85 -11.69
CA GLY A 450 -35.05 39.01 -10.85
C GLY A 450 -35.00 40.35 -11.60
N ALA A 451 -34.01 40.55 -12.48
CA ALA A 451 -33.89 41.78 -13.26
C ALA A 451 -35.00 41.95 -14.32
N VAL A 452 -35.45 40.85 -14.94
CA VAL A 452 -36.53 40.89 -15.96
C VAL A 452 -37.90 41.17 -15.33
N THR A 453 -38.16 40.68 -14.11
CA THR A 453 -39.43 40.94 -13.40
C THR A 453 -39.51 42.35 -12.79
N ALA A 454 -38.38 42.94 -12.40
CA ALA A 454 -38.30 44.33 -11.91
C ALA A 454 -38.49 45.38 -13.03
N MET A 455 -38.13 45.06 -14.28
CA MET A 455 -38.34 45.96 -15.43
C MET A 455 -39.78 45.87 -15.99
N GLY A 456 -40.45 44.71 -15.89
CA GLY A 456 -41.83 44.55 -16.35
C GLY A 456 -42.91 45.19 -15.46
N SER A 457 -42.60 45.46 -14.17
CA SER A 457 -43.57 46.02 -13.21
C SER A 457 -43.58 47.55 -13.13
N ARG A 458 -42.62 48.24 -13.77
CA ARG A 458 -42.58 49.71 -13.84
C ARG A 458 -43.30 50.32 -15.05
N GLY A 459 -43.77 49.50 -16.01
CA GLY A 459 -44.43 49.98 -17.23
C GLY A 459 -45.96 50.05 -17.19
N ARG A 460 -46.63 49.70 -16.08
CA ARG A 460 -48.10 49.62 -16.01
C ARG A 460 -48.70 50.49 -14.90
N ARG A 461 -48.36 51.78 -14.92
CA ARG A 461 -49.14 52.85 -14.28
C ARG A 461 -48.99 54.13 -15.11
N GLN A 462 -49.80 54.25 -16.17
CA GLN A 462 -50.41 55.48 -16.67
C GLN A 462 -51.24 55.16 -17.92
N ASN A 463 -52.55 55.00 -17.69
CA ASN A 463 -53.68 55.55 -18.45
C ASN A 463 -54.98 55.05 -17.81
#